data_AF-A0A7J8QS03-F1
#
_entry.id   AF-A0A7J8QS03-F1
#
_cell.length_a   1.000
_cell.length_b   1.000
_cell.length_c   1.000
_cell.angle_alpha   90.00
_cell.angle_beta   90.00
_cell.angle_gamma   90.00
#
_symmetry.space_group_name_H-M   'P 1'
#
loop_
_entity.id
_entity.type
_entity.pdbx_description
1 polymer ?
#
loop_
_entity_poly.entity_id
_entity_poly.type
_entity_poly.pdbx_seq_one_letter_code
_entity_poly.pdbx_strand_id
1 'polypeptide(L)'
;MCFMMDPAYGRKTCYVQFPQRFDGIDLHDRYANRNIVFFDINLKGLDGIQGPVYVGTGCCFNRQALYGYDPVLTEADLEPNIIVKSCCGSRKKGKSGNKKYIDKKRAAKRTESTIPIFNMEDIEEGVEGYEEERSLLMSQKRLEKRFGQSPVFIAATFMEQGGIPPSTNPATLLKEAIHVISCGYEDKTEWGKEIGWIYGSVTEDILTGFKMHARGWISIYCMPPRPAFKGSAPINLSDRLNQVLRWALGSIEILLSRHCPIWYGYKGRLRLLERLAYINTIVYPLTSIPLLAYCMLPAFCLLTGKFIIPEISNFASMWFILLFVSIFATGILELRWSGVSIEDW
;
A
#
# COMPACT_ATOMS: atom_id res chain seq x y z
N MET A 1 14.47 1.29 -14.12
CA MET A 1 13.82 1.20 -15.44
C MET A 1 13.38 -0.22 -15.80
N CYS A 2 14.26 -1.24 -15.72
CA CYS A 2 13.95 -2.63 -16.09
C CYS A 2 12.55 -3.11 -15.66
N PHE A 3 12.22 -3.05 -14.35
CA PHE A 3 10.93 -3.49 -13.82
C PHE A 3 9.71 -2.77 -14.41
N MET A 4 9.82 -1.46 -14.68
CA MET A 4 8.72 -0.66 -15.25
C MET A 4 8.58 -0.85 -16.76
N MET A 5 9.62 -1.35 -17.43
CA MET A 5 9.63 -1.63 -18.87
C MET A 5 9.24 -3.08 -19.19
N ASP A 6 9.12 -3.94 -18.17
CA ASP A 6 8.67 -5.32 -18.34
C ASP A 6 7.23 -5.34 -18.90
N PRO A 7 6.98 -5.97 -20.07
CA PRO A 7 5.64 -6.06 -20.65
C PRO A 7 4.62 -6.77 -19.75
N ALA A 8 5.05 -7.71 -18.91
CA ALA A 8 4.18 -8.51 -18.05
C ALA A 8 3.83 -7.80 -16.74
N TYR A 9 4.82 -7.18 -16.09
CA TYR A 9 4.66 -6.58 -14.76
C TYR A 9 4.63 -5.05 -14.75
N GLY A 10 5.32 -4.39 -15.69
CA GLY A 10 5.48 -2.93 -15.70
C GLY A 10 4.16 -2.18 -15.73
N ARG A 11 3.18 -2.68 -16.49
CA ARG A 11 1.83 -2.08 -16.58
C ARG A 11 1.01 -2.17 -15.29
N LYS A 12 1.35 -3.09 -14.39
CA LYS A 12 0.67 -3.32 -13.11
C LYS A 12 1.44 -2.73 -11.93
N THR A 13 2.68 -2.28 -12.17
CA THR A 13 3.57 -1.77 -11.13
C THR A 13 3.28 -0.30 -10.86
N CYS A 14 2.91 0.03 -9.62
CA CYS A 14 2.71 1.42 -9.20
C CYS A 14 4.00 2.10 -8.77
N TYR A 15 4.91 1.40 -8.10
CA TYR A 15 6.22 1.92 -7.76
C TYR A 15 7.24 0.81 -7.54
N VAL A 16 8.52 1.15 -7.72
CA VAL A 16 9.65 0.31 -7.32
C VAL A 16 10.30 0.96 -6.10
N GLN A 17 10.28 0.25 -4.97
CA GLN A 17 10.88 0.67 -3.70
C GLN A 17 12.30 0.09 -3.58
N PHE A 18 13.23 0.93 -3.16
CA PHE A 18 14.61 0.54 -2.86
C PHE A 18 14.86 0.58 -1.34
N PRO A 19 15.74 -0.28 -0.80
CA PRO A 19 16.13 -0.23 0.60
C PRO A 19 16.82 1.10 0.90
N GLN A 20 16.39 1.77 1.98
CA GLN A 20 17.08 2.94 2.48
C GLN A 20 18.29 2.48 3.29
N ARG A 21 19.49 2.89 2.88
CA ARG A 21 20.72 2.62 3.63
C ARG A 21 21.26 3.93 4.17
N PHE A 22 22.02 3.84 5.26
CA PHE A 22 22.55 5.02 5.95
C PHE A 22 24.06 4.92 6.09
N ASP A 23 24.74 6.05 5.92
CA ASP A 23 26.17 6.21 6.21
C ASP A 23 26.38 6.93 7.55
N GLY A 24 27.61 6.90 8.07
CA GLY A 24 27.97 7.59 9.32
C GLY A 24 27.41 6.96 10.59
N ILE A 25 27.04 5.69 10.54
CA ILE A 25 26.58 4.93 11.70
C ILE A 25 27.79 4.32 12.41
N ASP A 26 27.84 4.49 13.73
CA ASP A 26 28.88 3.90 14.58
C ASP A 26 28.94 2.37 14.43
N LEU A 27 30.11 1.78 14.72
CA LEU A 27 30.34 0.34 14.61
C LEU A 27 29.32 -0.46 15.42
N HIS A 28 28.96 0.04 16.62
CA HIS A 28 28.07 -0.64 17.55
C HIS A 28 26.57 -0.34 17.33
N ASP A 29 26.22 0.59 16.43
CA ASP A 29 24.85 1.06 16.14
C ASP A 29 23.85 0.97 17.33
N ARG A 30 24.23 1.55 18.49
CA ARG A 30 23.43 1.41 19.73
C ARG A 30 21.99 1.93 19.60
N TYR A 31 21.72 2.80 18.63
CA TYR A 31 20.38 3.35 18.37
C TYR A 31 19.57 2.52 17.36
N ALA A 32 20.15 1.42 16.84
CA ALA A 32 19.55 0.54 15.83
C ALA A 32 19.02 1.33 14.63
N ASN A 33 19.78 2.34 14.17
CA ASN A 33 19.35 3.26 13.14
C ASN A 33 19.30 2.62 11.75
N ARG A 34 20.06 1.55 11.52
CA ARG A 34 20.06 0.86 10.22
C ARG A 34 18.72 0.19 9.90
N ASN A 35 17.95 -0.20 10.92
CA ASN A 35 16.65 -0.88 10.79
C ASN A 35 16.68 -2.05 9.78
N ILE A 36 17.75 -2.87 9.83
CA ILE A 36 18.06 -3.88 8.82
C ILE A 36 16.97 -4.93 8.74
N VAL A 37 16.45 -5.43 9.87
CA VAL A 37 15.40 -6.45 9.90
C VAL A 37 14.16 -6.02 9.10
N PHE A 38 13.74 -4.76 9.24
CA PHE A 38 12.61 -4.24 8.48
C PHE A 38 12.88 -4.24 6.96
N PHE A 39 14.03 -3.72 6.53
CA PHE A 39 14.37 -3.61 5.11
C PHE A 39 14.78 -4.95 4.46
N ASP A 40 15.46 -5.84 5.18
CA ASP A 40 16.08 -7.05 4.63
C ASP A 40 15.31 -8.34 4.92
N ILE A 41 14.36 -8.33 5.85
CA ILE A 41 13.50 -9.48 6.15
C ILE A 41 12.06 -9.15 5.77
N ASN A 42 11.47 -8.14 6.42
CA ASN A 42 10.04 -7.87 6.32
C ASN A 42 9.63 -7.40 4.91
N LEU A 43 10.25 -6.33 4.38
CA LEU A 43 9.90 -5.81 3.05
C LEU A 43 10.16 -6.82 1.92
N LYS A 44 11.18 -7.68 2.04
CA LYS A 44 11.39 -8.79 1.09
C LYS A 44 10.27 -9.82 1.16
N GLY A 45 9.79 -10.15 2.37
CA GLY A 45 8.67 -11.05 2.55
C GLY A 45 7.38 -10.53 1.88
N LEU A 46 7.13 -9.23 2.00
CA LEU A 46 5.97 -8.57 1.39
C LEU A 46 6.04 -8.50 -0.15
N ASP A 47 7.25 -8.45 -0.71
CA ASP A 47 7.48 -8.44 -2.16
C ASP A 47 6.90 -9.68 -2.85
N GLY A 48 6.85 -10.82 -2.15
CA GLY A 48 6.23 -12.05 -2.66
C GLY A 48 4.69 -12.04 -2.72
N ILE A 49 4.03 -11.05 -2.10
CA ILE A 49 2.57 -11.00 -1.99
C ILE A 49 2.00 -9.97 -2.96
N GLN A 50 2.13 -8.68 -2.67
CA GLN A 50 1.65 -7.59 -3.52
C GLN A 50 2.72 -6.50 -3.68
N GLY A 51 3.83 -6.61 -2.96
CA GLY A 51 4.93 -5.65 -2.98
C GLY A 51 5.15 -4.97 -1.62
N PRO A 52 6.29 -4.31 -1.43
CA PRO A 52 6.59 -3.55 -0.21
C PRO A 52 5.68 -2.31 -0.07
N VAL A 53 5.50 -1.84 1.16
CA VAL A 53 4.86 -0.55 1.42
C VAL A 53 5.77 0.61 1.01
N TYR A 54 5.18 1.77 0.68
CA TYR A 54 5.93 2.99 0.42
C TYR A 54 6.44 3.59 1.75
N VAL A 55 7.75 3.84 1.83
CA VAL A 55 8.44 4.30 3.05
C VAL A 55 9.03 5.72 2.93
N GLY A 56 8.50 6.53 2.02
CA GLY A 56 8.81 7.97 1.93
C GLY A 56 10.02 8.35 1.07
N THR A 57 10.95 7.44 0.75
CA THR A 57 12.10 7.74 -0.12
C THR A 57 12.52 6.55 -0.98
N GLY A 58 13.41 6.79 -1.95
CA GLY A 58 14.00 5.73 -2.78
C GLY A 58 12.96 4.99 -3.62
N CYS A 59 12.03 5.74 -4.22
CA CYS A 59 10.94 5.17 -5.02
C CYS A 59 10.86 5.77 -6.42
N CYS A 60 10.55 4.93 -7.40
CA CYS A 60 10.16 5.38 -8.74
C CYS A 60 8.67 5.08 -8.96
N PHE A 61 7.83 6.12 -8.97
CA PHE A 61 6.38 5.98 -9.14
C PHE A 61 5.95 5.98 -10.61
N ASN A 62 4.91 5.20 -10.90
CA ASN A 62 4.14 5.28 -12.12
C ASN A 62 3.19 6.48 -12.03
N ARG A 63 3.32 7.40 -12.99
CA ARG A 63 2.53 8.62 -13.09
C ARG A 63 1.02 8.36 -13.10
N GLN A 64 0.57 7.37 -13.86
CA GLN A 64 -0.85 7.03 -13.98
C GLN A 64 -1.43 6.50 -12.66
N ALA A 65 -0.61 5.74 -11.92
CA ALA A 65 -1.00 5.21 -10.62
C ALA A 65 -1.16 6.34 -9.58
N LEU A 66 -0.29 7.36 -9.60
CA LEU A 66 -0.41 8.56 -8.73
C LEU A 66 -1.65 9.40 -9.05
N TYR A 67 -2.01 9.51 -10.33
CA TYR A 67 -3.27 10.15 -10.77
C TYR A 67 -4.53 9.33 -10.44
N GLY A 68 -4.34 8.13 -9.87
CA GLY A 68 -5.40 7.27 -9.39
C GLY A 68 -6.17 6.56 -10.49
N TYR A 69 -5.56 6.33 -11.63
CA TYR A 69 -6.07 5.36 -12.60
C TYR A 69 -5.90 3.94 -12.05
N ASP A 70 -6.77 3.04 -12.51
CA ASP A 70 -6.70 1.62 -12.16
C ASP A 70 -5.64 0.90 -13.02
N PRO A 71 -5.01 -0.16 -12.50
CA PRO A 71 -4.03 -0.92 -13.26
C PRO A 71 -4.68 -1.65 -14.44
N VAL A 72 -3.93 -1.79 -15.54
CA VAL A 72 -4.33 -2.62 -16.67
C VAL A 72 -4.15 -4.09 -16.29
N LEU A 73 -5.24 -4.74 -15.88
CA LEU A 73 -5.25 -6.14 -15.46
C LEU A 73 -5.65 -7.08 -16.61
N THR A 74 -5.00 -8.24 -16.66
CA THR A 74 -5.34 -9.35 -17.56
C THR A 74 -6.42 -10.25 -16.93
N GLU A 75 -7.05 -11.12 -17.73
CA GLU A 75 -8.07 -12.06 -17.23
C GLU A 75 -7.54 -12.97 -16.11
N ALA A 76 -6.26 -13.36 -16.19
CA ALA A 76 -5.60 -14.17 -15.16
C ALA A 76 -5.45 -13.43 -13.81
N ASP A 77 -5.32 -12.10 -13.82
CA ASP A 77 -5.23 -11.31 -12.58
C ASP A 77 -6.60 -11.11 -11.92
N LEU A 78 -7.68 -11.29 -12.68
CA LEU A 78 -9.05 -11.17 -12.21
C LEU A 78 -9.55 -12.47 -11.56
N GLU A 79 -8.81 -13.56 -11.69
CA GLU A 79 -9.14 -14.80 -10.97
C GLU A 79 -8.98 -14.56 -9.46
N PRO A 80 -10.03 -14.85 -8.67
CA PRO A 80 -9.94 -14.66 -7.24
C PRO A 80 -8.92 -15.67 -6.68
N ASN A 81 -7.84 -15.16 -6.07
CA ASN A 81 -6.88 -15.93 -5.28
C ASN A 81 -7.57 -16.50 -4.03
N ILE A 82 -8.44 -17.50 -4.22
CA ILE A 82 -9.07 -18.25 -3.15
C ILE A 82 -8.05 -19.30 -2.69
N ILE A 83 -7.09 -18.88 -1.87
CA ILE A 83 -6.34 -19.78 -0.98
C ILE A 83 -7.23 -20.07 0.26
N VAL A 84 -8.48 -20.46 0.02
CA VAL A 84 -9.39 -21.06 1.02
C VAL A 84 -10.30 -22.04 0.27
N LYS A 85 -9.70 -22.96 -0.49
CA LYS A 85 -10.40 -24.16 -0.98
C LYS A 85 -9.63 -25.39 -0.49
N SER A 86 -9.88 -25.75 0.77
CA SER A 86 -9.94 -27.13 1.29
C SER A 86 -9.62 -27.16 2.79
N CYS A 87 -10.58 -26.81 3.63
CA CYS A 87 -10.66 -27.33 5.02
C CYS A 87 -12.09 -27.51 5.55
N CYS A 88 -13.14 -27.16 4.78
CA CYS A 88 -14.53 -27.45 5.15
C CYS A 88 -15.24 -28.10 3.97
N GLY A 89 -15.70 -29.34 4.18
CA GLY A 89 -16.20 -30.26 3.18
C GLY A 89 -17.33 -29.74 2.29
N SER A 90 -17.34 -30.25 1.06
CA SER A 90 -18.35 -29.99 0.04
C SER A 90 -19.75 -30.40 0.50
N ARG A 91 -20.68 -29.46 0.67
CA ARG A 91 -22.11 -29.75 0.67
C ARG A 91 -22.69 -29.44 -0.71
N LYS A 92 -22.84 -30.49 -1.51
CA LYS A 92 -23.70 -30.48 -2.70
C LYS A 92 -25.14 -30.13 -2.28
N LYS A 93 -25.69 -29.04 -2.82
CA LYS A 93 -27.14 -28.89 -3.00
C LYS A 93 -27.39 -28.55 -4.46
N GLY A 94 -27.89 -29.53 -5.20
CA GLY A 94 -28.51 -29.29 -6.49
C GLY A 94 -29.95 -28.81 -6.31
N LYS A 95 -30.34 -27.84 -7.12
CA LYS A 95 -31.65 -27.82 -7.81
C LYS A 95 -31.64 -26.78 -8.95
N SER A 96 -31.71 -27.35 -10.16
CA SER A 96 -32.32 -26.89 -11.42
C SER A 96 -32.96 -25.50 -11.49
N GLY A 97 -32.61 -24.74 -12.54
CA GLY A 97 -33.48 -23.68 -13.09
C GLY A 97 -32.80 -22.71 -14.07
N ASN A 98 -33.04 -22.93 -15.37
CA ASN A 98 -32.84 -22.02 -16.52
C ASN A 98 -31.42 -21.63 -16.99
N LYS A 99 -30.91 -22.41 -17.94
CA LYS A 99 -29.98 -21.96 -18.99
C LYS A 99 -30.69 -20.90 -19.85
N LYS A 100 -30.35 -19.62 -19.70
CA LYS A 100 -30.51 -18.62 -20.77
C LYS A 100 -29.14 -18.08 -21.15
N TYR A 101 -28.77 -18.40 -22.40
CA TYR A 101 -27.81 -17.73 -23.27
C TYR A 101 -26.95 -16.66 -22.58
N ILE A 102 -25.74 -17.04 -22.17
CA ILE A 102 -24.72 -16.07 -21.79
C ILE A 102 -24.30 -15.33 -23.06
N ASP A 103 -24.52 -14.05 -22.97
CA ASP A 103 -24.42 -13.02 -23.99
C ASP A 103 -23.00 -12.90 -24.55
N LYS A 104 -22.74 -13.56 -25.69
CA LYS A 104 -21.49 -13.44 -26.46
C LYS A 104 -21.19 -12.00 -26.93
N LYS A 105 -22.13 -11.06 -26.78
CA LYS A 105 -21.95 -9.63 -27.06
C LYS A 105 -21.20 -8.86 -25.95
N ARG A 106 -21.10 -9.40 -24.73
CA ARG A 106 -20.45 -8.70 -23.59
C ARG A 106 -18.92 -8.88 -23.55
N ALA A 107 -18.38 -9.90 -24.22
CA ALA A 107 -16.95 -10.15 -24.28
C ALA A 107 -16.25 -9.33 -25.39
N ALA A 108 -16.92 -9.10 -26.52
CA ALA A 108 -16.33 -8.40 -27.67
C ALA A 108 -16.26 -6.86 -27.52
N LYS A 109 -16.97 -6.29 -26.54
CA LYS A 109 -17.00 -4.83 -26.29
C LYS A 109 -15.93 -4.33 -25.29
N ARG A 110 -15.11 -5.24 -24.73
CA ARG A 110 -14.06 -4.92 -23.75
C ARG A 110 -12.68 -4.66 -24.34
N THR A 111 -12.49 -4.93 -25.62
CA THR A 111 -11.21 -4.72 -26.32
C THR A 111 -11.00 -3.30 -26.85
N GLU A 112 -12.02 -2.44 -26.77
CA GLU A 112 -11.94 -1.02 -27.11
C GLU A 112 -12.59 -0.17 -26.01
N SER A 113 -11.88 0.12 -24.92
CA SER A 113 -12.30 1.19 -24.02
C SER A 113 -11.13 1.73 -23.20
N THR A 114 -10.48 2.77 -23.69
CA THR A 114 -9.57 3.67 -22.95
C THR A 114 -10.36 4.71 -22.13
N ILE A 115 -11.60 4.39 -21.73
CA ILE A 115 -12.48 5.26 -20.95
C ILE A 115 -12.99 4.44 -19.76
N PRO A 116 -12.90 4.94 -18.51
CA PRO A 116 -13.35 4.19 -17.34
C PRO A 116 -14.87 3.95 -17.41
N ILE A 117 -15.29 2.69 -17.43
CA ILE A 117 -16.69 2.30 -17.23
C ILE A 117 -16.97 2.35 -15.73
N PHE A 118 -17.79 3.30 -15.29
CA PHE A 118 -18.39 3.27 -13.95
C PHE A 118 -19.91 3.11 -14.07
N ASN A 119 -20.46 2.22 -13.24
CA ASN A 119 -21.85 1.75 -13.22
C ASN A 119 -22.89 2.83 -13.57
N MET A 120 -23.59 2.62 -14.69
CA MET A 120 -24.93 3.14 -14.93
C MET A 120 -25.90 1.95 -14.92
N GLU A 121 -26.47 1.68 -13.76
CA GLU A 121 -27.80 1.08 -13.70
C GLU A 121 -28.71 2.20 -13.23
N ASP A 122 -29.82 2.38 -13.95
CA ASP A 122 -30.86 3.41 -13.83
C ASP A 122 -30.59 4.73 -14.58
N ILE A 123 -31.03 4.81 -15.84
CA ILE A 123 -31.77 5.94 -16.41
C ILE A 123 -32.48 5.43 -17.68
N GLU A 124 -33.81 5.55 -17.68
CA GLU A 124 -34.74 5.20 -18.76
C GLU A 124 -34.58 6.11 -20.00
N GLU A 125 -34.97 5.55 -21.15
CA GLU A 125 -34.88 6.07 -22.51
C GLU A 125 -35.46 7.48 -22.74
N GLY A 126 -34.70 8.39 -23.39
CA GLY A 126 -35.29 9.56 -24.05
C GLY A 126 -34.33 10.66 -24.57
N VAL A 127 -34.23 10.74 -25.92
CA VAL A 127 -33.80 11.88 -26.78
C VAL A 127 -32.28 12.10 -26.99
N GLU A 128 -31.78 11.49 -28.07
CA GLU A 128 -30.37 11.28 -28.48
C GLU A 128 -29.52 12.53 -28.81
N GLY A 129 -30.00 13.77 -28.61
CA GLY A 129 -29.23 14.99 -28.93
C GLY A 129 -28.84 15.84 -27.71
N TYR A 130 -29.76 16.01 -26.77
CA TYR A 130 -29.53 16.78 -25.54
C TYR A 130 -28.79 15.98 -24.47
N GLU A 131 -28.91 14.64 -24.51
CA GLU A 131 -28.24 13.75 -23.57
C GLU A 131 -26.73 13.68 -23.81
N GLU A 132 -26.27 13.69 -25.07
CA GLU A 132 -24.84 13.67 -25.40
C GLU A 132 -24.12 14.93 -24.92
N GLU A 133 -24.67 16.11 -25.17
CA GLU A 133 -24.07 17.38 -24.75
C GLU A 133 -24.05 17.49 -23.21
N ARG A 134 -25.13 17.07 -22.54
CA ARG A 134 -25.17 16.97 -21.08
C ARG A 134 -24.16 15.95 -20.55
N SER A 135 -23.95 14.83 -21.25
CA SER A 135 -22.98 13.80 -20.87
C SER A 135 -21.52 14.28 -20.98
N LEU A 136 -21.21 15.02 -22.05
CA LEU A 136 -19.89 15.62 -22.30
C LEU A 136 -19.58 16.71 -21.28
N LEU A 137 -20.53 17.61 -21.01
CA LEU A 137 -20.40 18.64 -19.98
C LEU A 137 -20.25 18.03 -18.57
N MET A 138 -21.00 16.97 -18.27
CA MET A 138 -20.86 16.24 -17.00
C MET A 138 -19.52 15.49 -16.93
N SER A 139 -18.99 15.01 -18.04
CA SER A 139 -17.66 14.40 -18.14
C SER A 139 -16.56 15.43 -17.85
N GLN A 140 -16.61 16.59 -18.50
CA GLN A 140 -15.63 17.66 -18.32
C GLN A 140 -15.63 18.21 -16.89
N LYS A 141 -16.81 18.50 -16.31
CA LYS A 141 -16.93 18.92 -14.90
C LYS A 141 -16.36 17.90 -13.92
N ARG A 142 -16.47 16.61 -14.22
CA ARG A 142 -15.86 15.55 -13.40
C ARG A 142 -14.33 15.56 -13.51
N LEU A 143 -13.78 15.78 -14.70
CA LEU A 143 -12.33 15.89 -14.90
C LEU A 143 -11.76 17.14 -14.22
N GLU A 144 -12.45 18.27 -14.31
CA GLU A 144 -12.06 19.50 -13.62
C GLU A 144 -12.13 19.34 -12.09
N LYS A 145 -13.17 18.68 -11.58
CA LYS A 145 -13.26 18.34 -10.16
C LYS A 145 -12.11 17.41 -9.73
N ARG A 146 -11.70 16.48 -10.58
CA ARG A 146 -10.65 15.52 -10.24
C ARG A 146 -9.26 16.14 -10.31
N PHE A 147 -8.90 16.75 -11.44
CA PHE A 147 -7.54 17.18 -11.75
C PHE A 147 -7.28 18.68 -11.62
N GLY A 148 -8.33 19.50 -11.47
CA GLY A 148 -8.25 20.96 -11.44
C GLY A 148 -8.66 21.62 -12.76
N GLN A 149 -8.57 22.95 -12.81
CA GLN A 149 -9.17 23.74 -13.89
C GLN A 149 -8.31 23.85 -15.16
N SER A 150 -7.03 23.45 -15.14
CA SER A 150 -6.17 23.59 -16.32
C SER A 150 -6.51 22.51 -17.37
N PRO A 151 -7.03 22.89 -18.56
CA PRO A 151 -7.33 21.93 -19.62
C PRO A 151 -6.04 21.33 -20.20
N VAL A 152 -4.92 22.07 -20.14
CA VAL A 152 -3.61 21.61 -20.60
C VAL A 152 -3.10 20.49 -19.69
N PHE A 153 -3.24 20.66 -18.37
CA PHE A 153 -2.87 19.62 -17.42
C PHE A 153 -3.76 18.38 -17.57
N ILE A 154 -5.08 18.55 -17.67
CA ILE A 154 -6.03 17.46 -17.91
C ILE A 154 -5.66 16.70 -19.18
N ALA A 155 -5.43 17.39 -20.29
CA ALA A 155 -5.02 16.73 -21.55
C ALA A 155 -3.73 15.92 -21.38
N ALA A 156 -2.76 16.45 -20.62
CA ALA A 156 -1.49 15.79 -20.37
C ALA A 156 -1.58 14.56 -19.45
N THR A 157 -2.66 14.38 -18.68
CA THR A 157 -2.84 13.16 -17.86
C THR A 157 -3.29 11.96 -18.71
N PHE A 158 -4.03 12.20 -19.79
CA PHE A 158 -4.49 11.17 -20.73
C PHE A 158 -3.37 10.63 -21.65
N MET A 159 -2.25 11.33 -21.74
CA MET A 159 -1.10 10.90 -22.55
C MET A 159 -0.32 9.81 -21.81
N GLU A 160 -0.62 8.53 -22.09
CA GLU A 160 0.03 7.38 -21.44
C GLU A 160 1.55 7.35 -21.64
N GLN A 161 2.03 7.65 -22.87
CA GLN A 161 3.47 7.70 -23.19
C GLN A 161 4.15 8.98 -22.66
N GLY A 162 3.36 9.92 -22.12
CA GLY A 162 3.84 11.22 -21.69
C GLY A 162 4.33 12.08 -22.85
N GLY A 163 5.18 13.05 -22.52
CA GLY A 163 5.69 14.03 -23.47
C GLY A 163 4.76 15.24 -23.65
N ILE A 164 5.17 16.13 -24.54
CA ILE A 164 4.48 17.38 -24.87
C ILE A 164 4.32 17.40 -26.39
N PRO A 165 3.15 17.80 -26.94
CA PRO A 165 2.98 17.93 -28.38
C PRO A 165 4.03 18.89 -28.98
N PRO A 166 4.65 18.56 -30.14
CA PRO A 166 5.74 19.36 -30.71
C PRO A 166 5.33 20.79 -31.12
N SER A 167 4.03 21.05 -31.27
CA SER A 167 3.47 22.37 -31.60
C SER A 167 3.27 23.28 -30.38
N THR A 168 3.70 22.87 -29.18
CA THR A 168 3.39 23.60 -27.95
C THR A 168 4.37 24.75 -27.70
N ASN A 169 3.86 25.95 -27.45
CA ASN A 169 4.65 27.13 -27.15
C ASN A 169 5.22 27.10 -25.70
N PRO A 170 6.55 27.18 -25.51
CA PRO A 170 7.17 27.20 -24.18
C PRO A 170 6.69 28.34 -23.27
N ALA A 171 6.42 29.54 -23.80
CA ALA A 171 5.95 30.67 -23.00
C ALA A 171 4.54 30.42 -22.44
N THR A 172 3.67 29.79 -23.24
CA THR A 172 2.33 29.37 -22.80
C THR A 172 2.42 28.26 -21.75
N LEU A 173 3.32 27.28 -21.94
CA LEU A 173 3.56 26.23 -20.95
C LEU A 173 4.03 26.77 -19.61
N LEU A 174 4.91 27.77 -19.61
CA LEU A 174 5.35 28.41 -18.39
C LEU A 174 4.19 29.09 -17.65
N LYS A 175 3.31 29.80 -18.39
CA LYS A 175 2.12 30.42 -17.83
C LYS A 175 1.16 29.38 -17.23
N GLU A 176 0.94 28.26 -17.93
CA GLU A 176 0.13 27.15 -17.42
C GLU A 176 0.75 26.49 -16.20
N ALA A 177 2.07 26.28 -16.20
CA ALA A 177 2.77 25.74 -15.03
C ALA A 177 2.62 26.64 -13.80
N ILE A 178 2.74 27.96 -13.97
CA ILE A 178 2.50 28.94 -12.89
C ILE A 178 1.05 28.87 -12.38
N HIS A 179 0.08 28.66 -13.27
CA HIS A 179 -1.32 28.49 -12.88
C HIS A 179 -1.54 27.19 -12.08
N VAL A 180 -0.97 26.07 -12.53
CA VAL A 180 -1.14 24.75 -11.88
C VAL A 180 -0.49 24.68 -10.49
N ILE A 181 0.59 25.44 -10.25
CA ILE A 181 1.23 25.52 -8.91
C ILE A 181 0.65 26.62 -8.01
N SER A 182 -0.43 27.28 -8.43
CA SER A 182 -1.05 28.33 -7.62
C SER A 182 -1.70 27.77 -6.36
N CYS A 183 -1.74 28.56 -5.29
CA CYS A 183 -2.23 28.11 -3.98
C CYS A 183 -3.69 27.65 -3.98
N GLY A 184 -4.53 28.20 -4.86
CA GLY A 184 -5.94 27.84 -4.99
C GLY A 184 -6.20 26.71 -5.99
N TYR A 185 -5.17 26.12 -6.61
CA TYR A 185 -5.38 25.13 -7.67
C TYR A 185 -6.06 23.85 -7.15
N GLU A 186 -5.74 23.45 -5.92
CA GLU A 186 -6.29 22.26 -5.30
C GLU A 186 -7.69 22.49 -4.68
N ASP A 187 -8.18 23.73 -4.63
CA ASP A 187 -9.46 24.07 -4.02
C ASP A 187 -10.62 23.36 -4.72
N LYS A 188 -11.44 22.68 -3.91
CA LYS A 188 -12.60 21.89 -4.37
C LYS A 188 -12.23 20.76 -5.35
N THR A 189 -10.96 20.43 -5.49
CA THR A 189 -10.49 19.28 -6.27
C THR A 189 -10.40 18.00 -5.42
N GLU A 190 -10.07 16.88 -6.08
CA GLU A 190 -9.80 15.58 -5.45
C GLU A 190 -8.31 15.34 -5.11
N TRP A 191 -7.44 16.31 -5.42
CA TRP A 191 -6.04 16.31 -4.99
C TRP A 191 -5.94 16.14 -3.47
N GLY A 192 -5.04 15.26 -3.03
CA GLY A 192 -4.86 14.96 -1.62
C GLY A 192 -5.91 14.04 -1.00
N LYS A 193 -7.12 13.98 -1.58
CA LYS A 193 -8.23 13.19 -1.02
C LYS A 193 -8.28 11.79 -1.63
N GLU A 194 -8.20 11.74 -2.95
CA GLU A 194 -8.32 10.51 -3.74
C GLU A 194 -7.18 10.35 -4.76
N ILE A 195 -6.53 11.42 -5.19
CA ILE A 195 -5.40 11.41 -6.13
C ILE A 195 -4.17 12.12 -5.55
N GLY A 196 -2.98 11.75 -6.02
CA GLY A 196 -1.72 12.24 -5.49
C GLY A 196 -1.34 11.60 -4.15
N TRP A 197 -0.53 12.33 -3.37
CA TRP A 197 -0.23 11.97 -1.99
C TRP A 197 -1.45 12.21 -1.11
N ILE A 198 -1.81 11.25 -0.27
CA ILE A 198 -3.04 11.33 0.51
C ILE A 198 -2.85 12.19 1.76
N TYR A 199 -3.66 13.22 1.92
CA TYR A 199 -3.59 14.17 3.03
C TYR A 199 -4.26 13.61 4.29
N GLY A 200 -3.87 14.15 5.44
CA GLY A 200 -4.55 13.94 6.72
C GLY A 200 -3.90 12.91 7.65
N SER A 201 -2.68 12.46 7.35
CA SER A 201 -1.85 11.71 8.29
C SER A 201 -0.40 12.20 8.24
N VAL A 202 0.29 12.16 9.38
CA VAL A 202 1.75 12.39 9.46
C VAL A 202 2.57 11.31 8.73
N THR A 203 1.95 10.16 8.44
CA THR A 203 2.54 9.05 7.68
C THR A 203 1.79 8.87 6.36
N GLU A 204 1.75 9.93 5.55
CA GLU A 204 1.08 9.92 4.24
C GLU A 204 1.71 8.95 3.25
N ASP A 205 2.98 8.57 3.47
CA ASP A 205 3.72 7.60 2.68
C ASP A 205 3.04 6.23 2.66
N ILE A 206 2.88 5.61 3.83
CA ILE A 206 2.23 4.30 3.97
C ILE A 206 0.79 4.38 3.46
N LEU A 207 0.07 5.47 3.80
CA LEU A 207 -1.31 5.67 3.39
C LEU A 207 -1.47 5.76 1.87
N THR A 208 -0.57 6.48 1.20
CA THR A 208 -0.58 6.61 -0.27
C THR A 208 -0.31 5.26 -0.94
N GLY A 209 0.70 4.51 -0.46
CA GLY A 209 0.98 3.15 -0.95
C GLY A 209 -0.22 2.21 -0.76
N PHE A 210 -0.82 2.22 0.44
CA PHE A 210 -2.01 1.44 0.75
C PHE A 210 -3.18 1.75 -0.19
N LYS A 211 -3.45 3.03 -0.47
CA LYS A 211 -4.51 3.46 -1.39
C LYS A 211 -4.30 2.88 -2.79
N MET A 212 -3.06 2.88 -3.28
CA MET A 212 -2.70 2.31 -4.59
C MET A 212 -2.86 0.78 -4.60
N HIS A 213 -2.35 0.08 -3.57
CA HIS A 213 -2.51 -1.38 -3.45
C HIS A 213 -3.99 -1.78 -3.32
N ALA A 214 -4.82 -0.98 -2.65
CA ALA A 214 -6.25 -1.22 -2.53
C ALA A 214 -6.99 -1.16 -3.89
N ARG A 215 -6.49 -0.38 -4.86
CA ARG A 215 -6.98 -0.36 -6.25
C ARG A 215 -6.50 -1.57 -7.08
N GLY A 216 -5.54 -2.34 -6.56
CA GLY A 216 -5.00 -3.54 -7.20
C GLY A 216 -3.66 -3.35 -7.89
N TRP A 217 -3.01 -2.21 -7.70
CA TRP A 217 -1.62 -2.04 -8.13
C TRP A 217 -0.69 -2.94 -7.32
N ILE A 218 0.42 -3.35 -7.93
CA ILE A 218 1.53 -4.04 -7.24
C ILE A 218 2.72 -3.10 -7.12
N SER A 219 3.53 -3.25 -6.09
CA SER A 219 4.85 -2.63 -5.99
C SER A 219 5.95 -3.68 -6.07
N ILE A 220 7.18 -3.24 -6.32
CA ILE A 220 8.35 -4.13 -6.45
C ILE A 220 9.44 -3.65 -5.49
N TYR A 221 10.05 -4.58 -4.77
CA TYR A 221 11.21 -4.31 -3.94
C TYR A 221 12.52 -4.66 -4.66
N CYS A 222 13.33 -3.65 -4.98
CA CYS A 222 14.61 -3.86 -5.67
C CYS A 222 15.79 -3.63 -4.72
N MET A 223 16.59 -4.67 -4.49
CA MET A 223 17.84 -4.56 -3.74
C MET A 223 19.07 -4.81 -4.63
N PRO A 224 19.65 -3.76 -5.23
CA PRO A 224 20.91 -3.90 -5.94
C PRO A 224 22.07 -4.24 -4.99
N PRO A 225 23.14 -4.93 -5.47
CA PRO A 225 24.31 -5.27 -4.64
C PRO A 225 24.99 -4.04 -4.01
N ARG A 226 24.99 -2.92 -4.74
CA ARG A 226 25.41 -1.62 -4.21
C ARG A 226 24.18 -0.85 -3.77
N PRO A 227 24.15 -0.27 -2.55
CA PRO A 227 23.08 0.62 -2.13
C PRO A 227 22.88 1.76 -3.14
N ALA A 228 21.71 1.79 -3.79
CA ALA A 228 21.37 2.82 -4.76
C ALA A 228 21.04 4.16 -4.08
N PHE A 229 20.44 4.10 -2.89
CA PHE A 229 20.08 5.26 -2.09
C PHE A 229 20.75 5.15 -0.72
N LYS A 230 21.57 6.16 -0.40
CA LYS A 230 22.23 6.32 0.89
C LYS A 230 21.90 7.69 1.47
N GLY A 231 21.52 7.73 2.73
CA GLY A 231 21.25 8.96 3.48
C GLY A 231 22.08 9.05 4.76
N SER A 232 21.95 10.18 5.45
CA SER A 232 22.51 10.34 6.80
C SER A 232 21.47 9.94 7.84
N ALA A 233 21.86 9.11 8.81
CA ALA A 233 20.99 8.74 9.93
C ALA A 233 21.06 9.79 11.06
N PRO A 234 19.99 9.91 11.89
CA PRO A 234 20.05 10.71 13.11
C PRO A 234 21.15 10.21 14.06
N ILE A 235 22.08 11.08 14.45
CA ILE A 235 23.21 10.71 15.33
C ILE A 235 22.87 10.82 16.82
N ASN A 236 21.77 11.48 17.17
CA ASN A 236 21.36 11.69 18.55
C ASN A 236 20.06 10.91 18.86
N LEU A 237 19.90 10.57 20.14
CA LEU A 237 18.75 9.79 20.61
C LEU A 237 17.43 10.59 20.55
N SER A 238 17.49 11.90 20.79
CA SER A 238 16.30 12.76 20.81
C SER A 238 15.57 12.76 19.46
N ASP A 239 16.31 12.97 18.37
CA ASP A 239 15.78 12.97 17.01
C ASP A 239 15.27 11.60 16.62
N ARG A 240 15.96 10.54 17.04
CA ARG A 240 15.53 9.17 16.81
C ARG A 240 14.21 8.86 17.52
N LEU A 241 14.04 9.24 18.78
CA LEU A 241 12.80 9.05 19.53
C LEU A 241 11.66 9.88 18.93
N ASN A 242 11.89 11.14 18.58
CA ASN A 242 10.90 11.98 17.92
C ASN A 242 10.47 11.42 16.56
N GLN A 243 11.40 10.80 15.82
CA GLN A 243 11.08 10.14 14.56
C GLN A 243 10.15 8.93 14.78
N VAL A 244 10.47 8.03 15.72
CA VAL A 244 9.61 6.88 16.03
C VAL A 244 8.25 7.33 16.56
N LEU A 245 8.22 8.39 17.37
CA LEU A 245 6.98 8.97 17.87
C LEU A 245 6.08 9.46 16.72
N ARG A 246 6.65 10.14 15.72
CA ARG A 246 5.89 10.58 14.53
C ARG A 246 5.32 9.39 13.75
N TRP A 247 6.09 8.32 13.59
CA TRP A 247 5.60 7.09 12.93
C TRP A 247 4.46 6.44 13.70
N ALA A 248 4.58 6.35 15.02
CA ALA A 248 3.54 5.79 15.88
C ALA A 248 2.26 6.64 15.85
N LEU A 249 2.41 7.98 15.92
CA LEU A 249 1.29 8.92 15.84
C LEU A 249 0.56 8.80 14.50
N GLY A 250 1.30 8.84 13.37
CA GLY A 250 0.70 8.71 12.05
C GLY A 250 -0.01 7.36 11.85
N SER A 251 0.55 6.27 12.38
CA SER A 251 -0.09 4.95 12.34
C SER A 251 -1.43 4.94 13.09
N ILE A 252 -1.49 5.55 14.28
CA ILE A 252 -2.75 5.69 15.03
C ILE A 252 -3.74 6.63 14.33
N GLU A 253 -3.28 7.72 13.71
CA GLU A 253 -4.16 8.57 12.88
C GLU A 253 -4.79 7.77 11.74
N ILE A 254 -4.01 6.95 11.02
CA ILE A 254 -4.55 6.09 9.95
C ILE A 254 -5.55 5.08 10.53
N LEU A 255 -5.23 4.45 11.66
CA LEU A 255 -6.10 3.49 12.34
C LEU A 255 -7.48 4.08 12.68
N LEU A 256 -7.50 5.32 13.14
CA LEU A 256 -8.72 6.03 13.53
C LEU A 256 -9.39 6.78 12.35
N SER A 257 -8.74 6.84 11.20
CA SER A 257 -9.26 7.50 10.00
C SER A 257 -10.25 6.64 9.21
N ARG A 258 -10.88 7.26 8.20
CA ARG A 258 -11.70 6.55 7.19
C ARG A 258 -10.90 5.49 6.41
N HIS A 259 -9.57 5.61 6.38
CA HIS A 259 -8.67 4.79 5.57
C HIS A 259 -8.08 3.58 6.30
N CYS A 260 -8.60 3.23 7.48
CA CYS A 260 -8.13 2.06 8.20
C CYS A 260 -8.33 0.75 7.41
N PRO A 261 -7.30 -0.09 7.23
CA PRO A 261 -7.40 -1.34 6.46
C PRO A 261 -8.37 -2.39 7.01
N ILE A 262 -8.80 -2.24 8.27
CA ILE A 262 -9.77 -3.15 8.90
C ILE A 262 -11.16 -3.02 8.27
N TRP A 263 -11.54 -1.83 7.78
CA TRP A 263 -12.86 -1.61 7.13
C TRP A 263 -12.78 -0.94 5.75
N TYR A 264 -11.66 -0.31 5.39
CA TYR A 264 -11.49 0.36 4.10
C TYR A 264 -11.12 -0.62 2.98
N GLY A 265 -11.61 -0.36 1.76
CA GLY A 265 -11.11 -1.01 0.54
C GLY A 265 -11.48 -2.48 0.38
N TYR A 266 -12.55 -2.98 1.02
CA TYR A 266 -13.04 -4.35 0.84
C TYR A 266 -13.66 -4.61 -0.53
N LYS A 267 -14.13 -3.56 -1.21
CA LYS A 267 -14.55 -3.61 -2.61
C LYS A 267 -13.37 -3.54 -3.59
N GLY A 268 -12.17 -3.33 -3.08
CA GLY A 268 -10.94 -3.21 -3.86
C GLY A 268 -10.31 -4.56 -4.20
N ARG A 269 -9.06 -4.52 -4.63
CA ARG A 269 -8.28 -5.69 -5.10
C ARG A 269 -7.06 -5.98 -4.22
N LEU A 270 -7.10 -5.58 -2.95
CA LEU A 270 -6.04 -5.86 -1.99
C LEU A 270 -6.03 -7.35 -1.60
N ARG A 271 -4.88 -8.01 -1.72
CA ARG A 271 -4.73 -9.41 -1.30
C ARG A 271 -4.94 -9.56 0.22
N LEU A 272 -5.47 -10.70 0.67
CA LEU A 272 -5.78 -10.90 2.09
C LEU A 272 -4.54 -10.83 2.99
N LEU A 273 -3.45 -11.51 2.61
CA LEU A 273 -2.20 -11.46 3.37
C LEU A 273 -1.58 -10.05 3.37
N GLU A 274 -1.69 -9.32 2.26
CA GLU A 274 -1.26 -7.93 2.16
C GLU A 274 -2.09 -7.03 3.10
N ARG A 275 -3.40 -7.25 3.17
CA ARG A 275 -4.26 -6.55 4.13
C ARG A 275 -3.84 -6.82 5.57
N LEU A 276 -3.52 -8.07 5.91
CA LEU A 276 -3.02 -8.42 7.24
C LEU A 276 -1.69 -7.74 7.54
N ALA A 277 -0.79 -7.65 6.56
CA ALA A 277 0.47 -6.89 6.69
C ALA A 277 0.21 -5.40 6.98
N TYR A 278 -0.68 -4.75 6.22
CA TYR A 278 -1.06 -3.36 6.48
C TYR A 278 -1.71 -3.16 7.85
N ILE A 279 -2.59 -4.08 8.28
CA ILE A 279 -3.18 -4.04 9.63
C ILE A 279 -2.07 -4.10 10.68
N ASN A 280 -1.13 -5.04 10.55
CA ASN A 280 0.01 -5.17 11.46
C ASN A 280 0.85 -3.88 11.52
N THR A 281 1.16 -3.28 10.38
CA THR A 281 1.92 -2.01 10.28
C THR A 281 1.18 -0.80 10.84
N ILE A 282 -0.15 -0.85 11.01
CA ILE A 282 -0.93 0.29 11.53
C ILE A 282 -1.25 0.11 13.02
N VAL A 283 -1.51 -1.12 13.45
CA VAL A 283 -1.87 -1.41 14.86
C VAL A 283 -0.64 -1.61 15.76
N TYR A 284 0.58 -1.68 15.22
CA TYR A 284 1.79 -1.95 16.01
C TYR A 284 1.96 -1.03 17.23
N PRO A 285 1.62 0.28 17.22
CA PRO A 285 1.84 1.11 18.42
C PRO A 285 0.96 0.67 19.59
N LEU A 286 -0.19 0.06 19.34
CA LEU A 286 -1.10 -0.40 20.39
C LEU A 286 -0.53 -1.59 21.18
N THR A 287 0.44 -2.33 20.64
CA THR A 287 1.10 -3.42 21.38
C THR A 287 1.93 -2.90 22.54
N SER A 288 2.28 -1.60 22.56
CA SER A 288 2.99 -0.97 23.68
C SER A 288 2.19 -0.99 24.99
N ILE A 289 0.85 -0.92 24.94
CA ILE A 289 -0.02 -0.91 26.12
C ILE A 289 0.05 -2.24 26.90
N PRO A 290 -0.26 -3.41 26.28
CA PRO A 290 -0.12 -4.69 26.97
C PRO A 290 1.34 -5.01 27.28
N LEU A 291 2.31 -4.57 26.46
CA LEU A 291 3.73 -4.75 26.75
C LEU A 291 4.14 -4.03 28.04
N LEU A 292 3.70 -2.79 28.25
CA LEU A 292 3.97 -2.05 29.48
C LEU A 292 3.40 -2.76 30.71
N ALA A 293 2.15 -3.24 30.62
CA ALA A 293 1.54 -4.02 31.69
C ALA A 293 2.31 -5.33 31.97
N TYR A 294 2.75 -6.03 30.91
CA TYR A 294 3.53 -7.25 31.01
C TYR A 294 4.90 -7.01 31.67
N CYS A 295 5.63 -5.96 31.28
CA CYS A 295 6.94 -5.62 31.84
C CYS A 295 6.87 -5.20 33.32
N MET A 296 5.74 -4.64 33.78
CA MET A 296 5.55 -4.28 35.19
C MET A 296 5.15 -5.47 36.07
N LEU A 297 4.68 -6.57 35.46
CA LEU A 297 4.16 -7.73 36.16
C LEU A 297 5.21 -8.41 37.07
N PRO A 298 6.47 -8.66 36.64
CA PRO A 298 7.48 -9.27 37.50
C PRO A 298 7.80 -8.44 38.74
N ALA A 299 7.89 -7.11 38.58
CA ALA A 299 8.16 -6.19 39.71
C ALA A 299 7.00 -6.21 40.71
N PHE A 300 5.76 -6.20 40.23
CA PHE A 300 4.57 -6.32 41.07
C PHE A 300 4.53 -7.65 41.83
N CYS A 301 4.79 -8.77 41.16
CA CYS A 301 4.85 -10.10 41.78
C CYS A 301 5.94 -10.17 42.85
N LEU A 302 7.12 -9.60 42.58
CA LEU A 302 8.25 -9.62 43.50
C LEU A 302 8.02 -8.76 44.75
N LEU A 303 7.38 -7.59 44.60
CA LEU A 303 7.09 -6.69 45.73
C LEU A 303 5.90 -7.15 46.58
N THR A 304 4.88 -7.73 45.96
CA THR A 304 3.66 -8.17 46.67
C THR A 304 3.75 -9.60 47.20
N GLY A 305 4.73 -10.38 46.73
CA GLY A 305 4.85 -11.81 47.02
C GLY A 305 3.73 -12.66 46.43
N LYS A 306 2.84 -12.07 45.61
CA LYS A 306 1.72 -12.78 44.98
C LYS A 306 2.15 -13.28 43.60
N PHE A 307 2.46 -14.57 43.52
CA PHE A 307 2.77 -15.23 42.26
C PHE A 307 1.48 -15.57 41.51
N ILE A 308 1.45 -15.27 40.20
CA ILE A 308 0.24 -15.39 39.37
C ILE A 308 0.08 -16.81 38.80
N ILE A 309 1.19 -17.52 38.61
CA ILE A 309 1.20 -18.86 38.03
C ILE A 309 1.27 -19.90 39.16
N PRO A 310 0.33 -20.86 39.26
CA PRO A 310 0.42 -21.95 40.22
C PRO A 310 1.63 -22.86 39.89
N GLU A 311 1.99 -23.77 40.80
CA GLU A 311 3.04 -24.76 40.53
C GLU A 311 2.76 -25.49 39.20
N ILE A 312 3.74 -25.40 38.29
CA ILE A 312 3.60 -25.89 36.92
C ILE A 312 3.79 -27.41 36.93
N SER A 313 2.81 -28.15 36.42
CA SER A 313 2.92 -29.60 36.28
C SER A 313 4.03 -29.98 35.28
N ASN A 314 4.54 -31.21 35.35
CA ASN A 314 5.51 -31.74 34.38
C ASN A 314 5.01 -31.59 32.94
N PHE A 315 3.70 -31.80 32.71
CA PHE A 315 3.10 -31.67 31.39
C PHE A 315 3.06 -30.22 30.90
N ALA A 316 2.67 -29.27 31.76
CA ALA A 316 2.68 -27.85 31.41
C ALA A 316 4.11 -27.32 31.17
N SER A 317 5.10 -27.81 31.92
CA SER A 317 6.51 -27.46 31.73
C SER A 317 7.03 -27.86 30.35
N MET A 318 6.61 -29.01 29.81
CA MET A 318 6.98 -29.42 28.45
C MET A 318 6.47 -28.43 27.38
N TRP A 319 5.25 -27.87 27.54
CA TRP A 319 4.72 -26.87 26.61
C TRP A 319 5.54 -25.59 26.60
N PHE A 320 5.99 -25.12 27.77
CA PHE A 320 6.87 -23.96 27.86
C PHE A 320 8.22 -24.22 27.17
N ILE A 321 8.83 -25.38 27.42
CA ILE A 321 10.10 -25.75 26.79
C ILE A 321 9.94 -25.82 25.27
N LEU A 322 8.87 -26.47 24.79
CA LEU A 322 8.59 -26.59 23.35
C LEU A 322 8.37 -25.22 22.70
N LEU A 323 7.66 -24.32 23.38
CA LEU A 323 7.46 -22.95 22.91
C LEU A 323 8.80 -22.21 22.75
N PHE A 324 9.66 -22.23 23.78
CA PHE A 324 10.97 -21.58 23.70
C PHE A 324 11.84 -22.17 22.60
N VAL A 325 11.91 -23.51 22.50
CA VAL A 325 12.66 -24.19 21.43
C VAL A 325 12.11 -23.79 20.06
N SER A 326 10.79 -23.72 19.89
CA SER A 326 10.17 -23.28 18.64
C SER A 326 10.53 -21.85 18.28
N ILE A 327 10.55 -20.92 19.25
CA ILE A 327 10.92 -19.51 19.02
C ILE A 327 12.37 -19.42 18.56
N PHE A 328 13.31 -20.07 19.25
CA PHE A 328 14.73 -20.07 18.86
C PHE A 328 14.96 -20.73 17.50
N ALA A 329 14.34 -21.88 17.24
CA ALA A 329 14.47 -22.58 15.97
C ALA A 329 13.94 -21.73 14.79
N THR A 330 12.83 -21.02 15.01
CA THR A 330 12.24 -20.13 13.99
C THR A 330 13.14 -18.92 13.74
N GLY A 331 13.68 -18.29 14.80
CA GLY A 331 14.62 -17.17 14.65
C GLY A 331 15.90 -17.54 13.93
N ILE A 332 16.49 -18.71 14.23
CA ILE A 332 17.68 -19.21 13.53
C ILE A 332 17.37 -19.46 12.04
N LEU A 333 16.20 -20.02 11.73
CA LEU A 333 15.80 -20.25 10.35
C LEU A 333 15.62 -18.93 9.60
N GLU A 334 15.02 -17.93 10.24
CA GLU A 334 14.82 -16.58 9.69
C GLU A 334 16.14 -15.86 9.39
N LEU A 335 17.06 -15.90 10.34
CA LEU A 335 18.42 -15.38 10.19
C LEU A 335 19.18 -16.05 9.04
N ARG A 336 19.05 -17.37 8.92
CA ARG A 336 19.78 -18.16 7.92
C ARG A 336 19.45 -17.77 6.48
N TRP A 337 18.18 -17.54 6.16
CA TRP A 337 17.80 -17.18 4.79
C TRP A 337 18.02 -15.70 4.49
N SER A 338 17.86 -14.84 5.50
CA SER A 338 17.94 -13.38 5.31
C SER A 338 19.38 -12.87 5.23
N GLY A 339 20.33 -13.59 5.85
CA GLY A 339 21.73 -13.18 5.93
C GLY A 339 21.99 -12.00 6.87
N VAL A 340 21.02 -11.68 7.73
CA VAL A 340 21.15 -10.65 8.77
C VAL A 340 22.02 -11.19 9.90
N SER A 341 22.79 -10.32 10.55
CA SER A 341 23.62 -10.72 11.69
C SER A 341 22.75 -11.01 12.92
N ILE A 342 23.20 -11.89 13.81
CA ILE A 342 22.45 -12.18 15.04
C ILE A 342 22.42 -11.01 16.03
N GLU A 343 23.34 -10.04 15.89
CA GLU A 343 23.36 -8.82 16.70
C GLU A 343 22.34 -7.79 16.20
N ASP A 344 22.03 -7.80 14.90
CA ASP A 344 21.04 -6.92 14.27
C ASP A 344 19.60 -7.46 14.39
N TRP A 345 19.41 -8.77 14.62
CA TRP A 345 18.11 -9.45 14.78
C TRP A 345 17.65 -9.46 16.23
#